data_AF-A0A5N7Y0Y7-F1
#
_entry.id   AF-A0A5N7Y0Y7-F1
#
_cell.length_a   1.000
_cell.length_b   1.000
_cell.length_c   1.000
_cell.angle_alpha   90.00
_cell.angle_beta   90.00
_cell.angle_gamma   90.00
#
_symmetry.space_group_name_H-M   'P 1'
#
loop_
_entity.id
_entity.type
_entity.pdbx_description
1 polymer ?
#
loop_
_entity_poly.entity_id
_entity_poly.type
_entity_poly.pdbx_seq_one_letter_code
_entity_poly.pdbx_strand_id
1 'polypeptide(L)'
;MAWEDAFKIIAAMITSIGAGGALVLALSTWLGKLWPQRILENEKHQLASELEKTKRELDIVKETTLRFQNDKLNTYRAAIEVIARILAALDAHESGRLPPTEAGARFDEFNEQRIRVYGYLAMIAPQDVMDAQDKLIDNLLLVANGNAKYEWEKVRENALALLNAVRIDVGIDKSPISYNGAL
;
A
#
# COMPACT_ATOMS: atom_id res chain seq x y z
N MET A 1 -3.90 -59.59 -76.10
CA MET A 1 -4.66 -58.34 -76.11
C MET A 1 -5.54 -58.15 -74.87
N ALA A 2 -6.36 -59.12 -74.42
CA ALA A 2 -7.24 -58.92 -73.25
C ALA A 2 -6.52 -58.64 -71.89
N TRP A 3 -5.30 -59.15 -71.69
CA TRP A 3 -4.55 -59.00 -70.43
C TRP A 3 -3.92 -57.61 -70.26
N GLU A 4 -3.47 -56.99 -71.36
CA GLU A 4 -2.88 -55.65 -71.35
C GLU A 4 -3.94 -54.58 -71.04
N ASP A 5 -5.15 -54.75 -71.57
CA ASP A 5 -6.26 -53.82 -71.33
C ASP A 5 -6.79 -53.94 -69.90
N ALA A 6 -6.88 -55.16 -69.35
CA ALA A 6 -7.19 -55.36 -67.93
C ALA A 6 -6.14 -54.72 -67.00
N PHE A 7 -4.86 -54.85 -67.34
CA PHE A 7 -3.77 -54.24 -66.57
C PHE A 7 -3.82 -52.70 -66.62
N LYS A 8 -4.11 -52.10 -67.79
CA LYS A 8 -4.28 -50.64 -67.92
C LYS A 8 -5.43 -50.11 -67.08
N ILE A 9 -6.57 -50.81 -67.04
CA ILE A 9 -7.73 -50.41 -66.25
C ILE A 9 -7.43 -50.50 -64.75
N ILE A 10 -6.79 -51.59 -64.30
CA ILE A 10 -6.38 -51.76 -62.89
C ILE A 10 -5.35 -50.70 -62.49
N ALA A 11 -4.35 -50.45 -63.34
CA ALA A 11 -3.34 -49.41 -63.11
C ALA A 11 -3.97 -48.01 -63.05
N ALA A 12 -4.94 -47.70 -63.92
CA ALA A 12 -5.66 -46.43 -63.91
C ALA A 12 -6.54 -46.27 -62.65
N MET A 13 -7.21 -47.34 -62.19
CA MET A 13 -7.98 -47.33 -60.96
C MET A 13 -7.08 -47.12 -59.72
N ILE A 14 -5.95 -47.82 -59.63
CA ILE A 14 -4.98 -47.67 -58.54
C ILE A 14 -4.33 -46.28 -58.58
N THR A 15 -4.02 -45.75 -59.77
CA THR A 15 -3.43 -44.41 -59.90
C THR A 15 -4.43 -43.32 -59.53
N SER A 16 -5.71 -43.47 -59.90
CA SER A 16 -6.77 -42.54 -59.51
C SER A 16 -7.02 -42.54 -58.00
N ILE A 17 -7.11 -43.73 -57.38
CA ILE A 17 -7.30 -43.88 -55.93
C ILE A 17 -6.03 -43.44 -55.17
N GLY A 18 -4.85 -43.78 -55.68
CA GLY A 18 -3.56 -43.42 -55.10
C GLY A 18 -3.27 -41.93 -55.16
N ALA A 19 -3.60 -41.26 -56.26
CA ALA A 19 -3.49 -39.80 -56.39
C ALA A 19 -4.49 -39.07 -55.48
N GLY A 20 -5.74 -39.57 -55.39
CA GLY A 20 -6.74 -39.06 -54.46
C GLY A 20 -6.33 -39.22 -52.99
N GLY A 21 -5.83 -40.41 -52.63
CA GLY A 21 -5.31 -40.69 -51.29
C GLY A 21 -4.10 -39.83 -50.93
N ALA A 22 -3.16 -39.65 -51.87
CA ALA A 22 -2.00 -38.77 -51.67
C ALA A 22 -2.43 -37.30 -51.46
N LEU A 23 -3.41 -36.81 -52.21
CA LEU A 23 -3.95 -35.46 -52.04
C LEU A 23 -4.61 -35.27 -50.67
N VAL A 24 -5.44 -36.22 -50.24
CA VAL A 24 -6.10 -36.19 -48.93
C VAL A 24 -5.08 -36.26 -47.79
N LEU A 25 -4.04 -37.10 -47.90
CA LEU A 25 -2.98 -37.19 -46.91
C LEU A 25 -2.15 -35.91 -46.84
N ALA A 26 -1.82 -35.31 -47.99
CA ALA A 26 -1.09 -34.04 -48.04
C ALA A 26 -1.90 -32.90 -47.40
N LEU A 27 -3.19 -32.79 -47.72
CA LEU A 27 -4.08 -31.78 -47.14
C LEU A 27 -4.32 -32.01 -45.64
N SER A 28 -4.49 -33.27 -45.22
CA SER A 28 -4.65 -33.63 -43.80
C SER A 28 -3.39 -33.30 -42.99
N THR A 29 -2.21 -33.55 -43.55
CA THR A 29 -0.92 -33.20 -42.94
C THR A 29 -0.74 -31.68 -42.86
N TRP A 30 -1.16 -30.95 -43.89
CA TRP A 30 -1.09 -29.49 -43.92
C TRP A 30 -2.03 -28.85 -42.88
N LEU A 31 -3.29 -29.28 -42.83
CA LEU A 31 -4.26 -28.83 -41.82
C LEU A 31 -3.81 -29.21 -40.40
N GLY A 32 -3.29 -30.42 -40.22
CA GLY A 32 -2.75 -30.91 -38.95
C GLY A 32 -1.53 -30.12 -38.45
N LYS A 33 -0.82 -29.39 -39.31
CA LYS A 33 0.26 -28.48 -38.92
C LYS A 33 -0.23 -27.05 -38.67
N LEU A 34 -1.16 -26.57 -39.49
CA LEU A 34 -1.67 -25.20 -39.43
C LEU A 34 -2.55 -24.95 -38.20
N TRP A 35 -3.39 -25.92 -37.84
CA TRP A 35 -4.36 -25.77 -36.75
C TRP A 35 -3.68 -25.68 -35.36
N PRO A 36 -2.71 -26.56 -35.01
CA PRO A 36 -1.99 -26.43 -33.76
C PRO A 36 -1.15 -25.15 -33.68
N GLN A 37 -0.56 -24.71 -34.80
CA GLN A 37 0.18 -23.44 -34.83
C GLN A 37 -0.72 -22.25 -34.52
N ARG A 38 -1.91 -22.18 -35.14
CA ARG A 38 -2.88 -21.11 -34.86
C ARG A 38 -3.42 -21.13 -33.44
N ILE A 39 -3.74 -22.31 -32.91
CA ILE A 39 -4.18 -22.44 -31.52
C ILE A 39 -3.06 -21.97 -30.58
N LEU A 40 -1.83 -22.44 -30.78
CA LEU A 40 -0.70 -22.07 -29.96
C LEU A 40 -0.37 -20.58 -30.03
N GLU A 41 -0.46 -19.96 -31.21
CA GLU A 41 -0.28 -18.51 -31.38
C GLU A 41 -1.37 -17.72 -30.65
N ASN A 42 -2.64 -18.15 -30.76
CA ASN A 42 -3.74 -17.53 -30.04
C ASN A 42 -3.58 -17.67 -28.52
N GLU A 43 -3.23 -18.86 -28.02
CA GLU A 43 -2.95 -19.09 -26.60
C GLU A 43 -1.78 -18.24 -26.12
N LYS A 44 -0.68 -18.20 -26.87
CA LYS A 44 0.46 -17.32 -26.55
C LYS A 44 0.06 -15.85 -26.50
N HIS A 45 -0.76 -15.40 -27.43
CA HIS A 45 -1.25 -14.03 -27.47
C HIS A 45 -2.16 -13.72 -26.28
N GLN A 46 -3.07 -14.64 -25.92
CA GLN A 46 -3.92 -14.53 -24.75
C GLN A 46 -3.09 -14.48 -23.46
N LEU A 47 -2.17 -15.43 -23.28
CA LEU A 47 -1.26 -15.47 -22.13
C LEU A 47 -0.39 -14.21 -22.03
N ALA A 48 0.12 -13.70 -23.16
CA ALA A 48 0.88 -12.45 -23.18
C ALA A 48 0.01 -11.24 -22.78
N SER A 49 -1.23 -11.20 -23.24
CA SER A 49 -2.19 -10.15 -22.87
C SER A 49 -2.54 -10.19 -21.38
N GLU A 50 -2.82 -11.38 -20.84
CA GLU A 50 -3.11 -11.60 -19.43
C GLU A 50 -1.91 -11.28 -18.54
N LEU A 51 -0.70 -11.65 -18.97
CA LEU A 51 0.53 -11.31 -18.27
C LEU A 51 0.73 -9.79 -18.19
N GLU A 52 0.54 -9.08 -19.29
CA GLU A 52 0.65 -7.61 -19.30
C GLU A 52 -0.43 -6.93 -18.45
N LYS A 53 -1.65 -7.46 -18.44
CA LYS A 53 -2.71 -6.97 -17.52
C LYS A 53 -2.31 -7.17 -16.07
N THR A 54 -1.87 -8.38 -15.72
CA THR A 54 -1.47 -8.73 -14.35
C THR A 54 -0.30 -7.87 -13.87
N LYS A 55 0.70 -7.62 -14.74
CA LYS A 55 1.80 -6.70 -14.41
C LYS A 55 1.32 -5.29 -14.14
N ARG A 56 0.43 -4.75 -14.99
CA ARG A 56 -0.13 -3.40 -14.79
C ARG A 56 -0.92 -3.30 -13.49
N GLU A 57 -1.73 -4.30 -13.18
CA GLU A 57 -2.48 -4.36 -11.92
C GLU A 57 -1.52 -4.40 -10.71
N LEU A 58 -0.47 -5.24 -10.79
CA LEU A 58 0.56 -5.30 -9.76
C LEU A 58 1.26 -3.95 -9.58
N ASP A 59 1.61 -3.27 -10.67
CA ASP A 59 2.24 -1.95 -10.63
C ASP A 59 1.34 -0.90 -9.98
N ILE A 60 0.05 -0.88 -10.33
CA ILE A 60 -0.94 0.03 -9.72
C ILE A 60 -1.08 -0.23 -8.22
N VAL A 61 -1.20 -1.50 -7.81
CA VAL A 61 -1.33 -1.88 -6.40
C VAL A 61 -0.06 -1.51 -5.63
N LYS A 62 1.11 -1.80 -6.21
CA LYS A 62 2.41 -1.44 -5.63
C LYS A 62 2.55 0.06 -5.45
N GLU A 63 2.27 0.85 -6.50
CA GLU A 63 2.36 2.31 -6.46
C GLU A 63 1.40 2.90 -5.43
N THR A 64 0.14 2.45 -5.44
CA THR A 64 -0.88 2.92 -4.51
C THR A 64 -0.52 2.58 -3.06
N THR A 65 -0.02 1.37 -2.82
CA THR A 65 0.41 0.93 -1.48
C THR A 65 1.59 1.75 -0.98
N LEU A 66 2.62 1.94 -1.82
CA LEU A 66 3.80 2.74 -1.46
C LEU A 66 3.42 4.20 -1.20
N ARG A 67 2.54 4.78 -2.03
CA ARG A 67 2.06 6.14 -1.84
C ARG A 67 1.32 6.28 -0.51
N PHE A 68 0.39 5.37 -0.22
CA PHE A 68 -0.36 5.39 1.04
C PHE A 68 0.55 5.26 2.27
N GLN A 69 1.55 4.37 2.22
CA GLN A 69 2.53 4.24 3.31
C GLN A 69 3.37 5.52 3.49
N ASN A 70 3.76 6.17 2.39
CA ASN A 70 4.50 7.43 2.42
C ASN A 70 3.65 8.57 3.00
N ASP A 71 2.40 8.70 2.54
CA ASP A 71 1.44 9.69 3.03
C ASP A 71 1.20 9.51 4.53
N LYS A 72 1.01 8.28 4.99
CA LYS A 72 0.88 7.95 6.42
C LYS A 72 2.09 8.44 7.23
N LEU A 73 3.31 8.15 6.78
CA LEU A 73 4.54 8.63 7.43
C LEU A 73 4.64 10.17 7.46
N ASN A 74 4.28 10.83 6.36
CA ASN A 74 4.32 12.29 6.27
C ASN A 74 3.30 12.94 7.20
N THR A 75 2.08 12.41 7.26
CA THR A 75 1.04 12.92 8.15
C THR A 75 1.42 12.72 9.62
N TYR A 76 1.97 11.56 9.98
CA TYR A 76 2.46 11.35 11.35
C TYR A 76 3.62 12.28 11.70
N ARG A 77 4.55 12.52 10.77
CA ARG A 77 5.63 13.49 10.99
C ARG A 77 5.07 14.89 11.25
N ALA A 78 4.10 15.33 10.46
CA ALA A 78 3.45 16.63 10.63
C ALA A 78 2.71 16.74 11.97
N ALA A 79 1.97 15.69 12.37
CA ALA A 79 1.30 15.66 13.67
C ALA A 79 2.30 15.73 14.83
N ILE A 80 3.39 14.94 14.78
CA ILE A 80 4.45 14.94 15.80
C ILE A 80 5.14 16.31 15.88
N GLU A 81 5.36 16.99 14.75
CA GLU A 81 5.92 18.34 14.76
C GLU A 81 5.02 19.34 15.49
N VAL A 82 3.71 19.28 15.27
CA VAL A 82 2.75 20.13 15.98
C VAL A 82 2.72 19.77 17.48
N ILE A 83 2.73 18.49 17.83
CA ILE A 83 2.80 18.05 19.23
C ILE A 83 4.08 18.55 19.91
N ALA A 84 5.22 18.49 19.25
CA ALA A 84 6.47 19.01 19.81
C ALA A 84 6.37 20.52 20.13
N ARG A 85 5.69 21.30 19.28
CA ARG A 85 5.42 22.73 19.52
C ARG A 85 4.49 22.94 20.70
N ILE A 86 3.40 22.16 20.80
CA ILE A 86 2.48 22.17 21.95
C ILE A 86 3.25 21.92 23.25
N LEU A 87 4.07 20.86 23.28
CA LEU A 87 4.84 20.47 24.46
C LEU A 87 5.86 21.54 24.85
N ALA A 88 6.57 22.12 23.88
CA ALA A 88 7.53 23.20 24.14
C ALA A 88 6.85 24.45 24.69
N ALA A 89 5.68 24.82 24.16
CA ALA A 89 4.92 25.97 24.65
C ALA A 89 4.44 25.77 26.09
N LEU A 90 3.92 24.57 26.41
CA LEU A 90 3.46 24.26 27.76
C LEU A 90 4.63 24.19 28.76
N ASP A 91 5.73 23.52 28.41
CA ASP A 91 6.92 23.47 29.26
C ASP A 91 7.51 24.86 29.52
N ALA A 92 7.53 25.75 28.51
CA ALA A 92 7.95 27.14 28.68
C ALA A 92 7.05 27.91 29.66
N HIS A 93 5.74 27.69 29.60
CA HIS A 93 4.77 28.31 30.51
C HIS A 93 4.96 27.82 31.96
N GLU A 94 4.94 26.50 32.16
CA GLU A 94 4.97 25.88 33.49
C GLU A 94 6.32 26.06 34.22
N SER A 95 7.41 26.18 33.47
CA SER A 95 8.73 26.50 34.02
C SER A 95 8.90 27.97 34.42
N GLY A 96 7.88 28.83 34.24
CA GLY A 96 7.94 30.26 34.55
C GLY A 96 8.90 31.04 33.64
N ARG A 97 9.25 30.48 32.47
CA ARG A 97 10.14 31.14 31.49
C ARG A 97 9.42 32.19 30.63
N LEU A 98 8.10 32.30 30.75
CA LEU A 98 7.29 33.22 29.95
C LEU A 98 6.86 34.48 30.70
N PRO A 99 6.91 35.67 30.06
CA PRO A 99 6.29 36.87 30.58
C PRO A 99 4.76 36.71 30.71
N PRO A 100 4.10 37.34 31.71
CA PRO A 100 2.65 37.21 31.94
C PRO A 100 1.77 37.62 30.74
N THR A 101 2.25 38.55 29.90
CA THR A 101 1.53 39.02 28.70
C THR A 101 1.48 37.99 27.58
N GLU A 102 2.36 37.00 27.57
CA GLU A 102 2.40 35.95 26.55
C GLU A 102 1.49 34.76 26.87
N ALA A 103 1.09 34.59 28.14
CA ALA A 103 0.33 33.41 28.58
C ALA A 103 -1.00 33.20 27.84
N GLY A 104 -1.77 34.27 27.63
CA GLY A 104 -3.05 34.20 26.91
C GLY A 104 -2.90 33.80 25.44
N ALA A 105 -1.92 34.40 24.74
CA ALA A 105 -1.65 34.07 23.34
C ALA A 105 -1.19 32.62 23.15
N ARG A 106 -0.46 32.05 24.12
CA ARG A 106 -0.05 30.64 24.09
C ARG A 106 -1.21 29.67 24.28
N PHE A 107 -2.23 30.06 25.04
CA PHE A 107 -3.43 29.24 25.20
C PHE A 107 -4.25 29.16 23.91
N ASP A 108 -4.39 30.28 23.20
CA ASP A 108 -5.05 30.29 21.87
C ASP A 108 -4.26 29.45 20.85
N GLU A 109 -2.92 29.59 20.84
CA GLU A 109 -2.03 28.77 20.02
C GLU A 109 -2.18 27.26 20.34
N PHE A 110 -2.27 26.90 21.63
CA PHE A 110 -2.52 25.53 22.06
C PHE A 110 -3.85 24.97 21.51
N ASN A 111 -4.93 25.76 21.60
CA ASN A 111 -6.25 25.37 21.11
C ASN A 111 -6.26 25.15 19.60
N GLU A 112 -5.59 26.02 18.83
CA GLU A 112 -5.45 25.86 17.38
C GLU A 112 -4.66 24.59 17.05
N GLN A 113 -3.50 24.42 17.71
CA GLN A 113 -2.58 23.31 17.45
C GLN A 113 -3.22 21.96 17.77
N ARG A 114 -4.02 21.82 18.85
CA ARG A 114 -4.68 20.55 19.16
C ARG A 114 -5.66 20.13 18.05
N ILE A 115 -6.43 21.08 17.51
CA ILE A 115 -7.40 20.79 16.43
C ILE A 115 -6.64 20.38 15.17
N ARG A 116 -5.50 21.02 14.90
CA ARG A 116 -4.63 20.67 13.77
C ARG A 116 -4.06 19.25 13.90
N VAL A 117 -3.57 18.86 15.08
CA VAL A 117 -3.12 17.49 15.34
C VAL A 117 -4.26 16.50 15.10
N TYR A 118 -5.43 16.76 15.68
CA TYR A 118 -6.60 15.90 15.53
C TYR A 118 -7.00 15.74 14.06
N GLY A 119 -7.01 16.84 13.30
CA GLY A 119 -7.30 16.84 11.86
C GLY A 119 -6.29 16.03 11.05
N TYR A 120 -4.99 16.12 11.35
CA TYR A 120 -3.97 15.28 10.70
C TYR A 120 -4.20 13.81 11.00
N LEU A 121 -4.37 13.45 12.28
CA LEU A 121 -4.50 12.05 12.68
C LEU A 121 -5.80 11.42 12.18
N ALA A 122 -6.93 12.12 12.29
CA ALA A 122 -8.25 11.60 11.90
C ALA A 122 -8.36 11.17 10.42
N MET A 123 -7.46 11.65 9.54
CA MET A 123 -7.46 11.25 8.13
C MET A 123 -6.90 9.84 7.89
N ILE A 124 -5.98 9.35 8.75
CA ILE A 124 -5.14 8.17 8.45
C ILE A 124 -4.89 7.26 9.64
N ALA A 125 -5.10 7.74 10.87
CA ALA A 125 -4.74 7.05 12.09
C ALA A 125 -5.85 6.10 12.57
N PRO A 126 -5.49 4.91 13.09
CA PRO A 126 -6.44 4.03 13.74
C PRO A 126 -6.83 4.57 15.13
N GLN A 127 -7.90 4.00 15.70
CA GLN A 127 -8.41 4.43 17.01
C GLN A 127 -7.34 4.37 18.11
N ASP A 128 -6.49 3.35 18.14
CA ASP A 128 -5.42 3.23 19.15
C ASP A 128 -4.45 4.43 19.15
N VAL A 129 -4.19 5.02 17.98
CA VAL A 129 -3.35 6.23 17.87
C VAL A 129 -4.14 7.47 18.32
N MET A 130 -5.42 7.55 17.98
CA MET A 130 -6.31 8.62 18.44
C MET A 130 -6.42 8.62 19.96
N ASP A 131 -6.69 7.47 20.58
CA ASP A 131 -6.81 7.32 22.04
C ASP A 131 -5.52 7.70 22.76
N ALA A 132 -4.36 7.33 22.20
CA ALA A 132 -3.07 7.72 22.76
C ALA A 132 -2.82 9.23 22.64
N GLN A 133 -3.25 9.86 21.55
CA GLN A 133 -3.20 11.31 21.40
C GLN A 133 -4.17 12.00 22.36
N ASP A 134 -5.39 11.51 22.53
CA ASP A 134 -6.38 12.09 23.42
C ASP A 134 -5.89 12.05 24.86
N LYS A 135 -5.34 10.92 25.29
CA LYS A 135 -4.70 10.80 26.61
C LYS A 135 -3.55 11.80 26.82
N LEU A 136 -2.77 12.09 25.79
CA LEU A 136 -1.72 13.11 25.87
C LEU A 136 -2.35 14.51 25.99
N ILE A 137 -3.20 14.89 25.05
CA ILE A 137 -3.79 16.24 24.98
C ILE A 137 -4.68 16.54 26.20
N ASP A 138 -5.44 15.57 26.69
CA ASP A 138 -6.27 15.72 27.90
C ASP A 138 -5.42 16.02 29.13
N ASN A 139 -4.28 15.35 29.29
CA ASN A 139 -3.34 15.66 30.37
C ASN A 139 -2.87 17.13 30.25
N LEU A 140 -2.44 17.54 29.06
CA LEU A 140 -1.98 18.92 28.83
C LEU A 140 -3.10 19.95 29.07
N LEU A 141 -4.35 19.63 28.72
CA LEU A 141 -5.52 20.45 28.99
C LEU A 141 -5.79 20.58 30.50
N LEU A 142 -5.69 19.49 31.25
CA LEU A 142 -5.87 19.53 32.70
C LEU A 142 -4.80 20.42 33.36
N VAL A 143 -3.54 20.31 32.91
CA VAL A 143 -2.46 21.20 33.36
C VAL A 143 -2.75 22.65 33.01
N ALA A 144 -3.05 22.95 31.74
CA ALA A 144 -3.27 24.32 31.27
C ALA A 144 -4.46 25.01 31.97
N ASN A 145 -5.46 24.25 32.45
CA ASN A 145 -6.60 24.77 33.21
C ASN A 145 -6.36 24.80 34.73
N GLY A 146 -5.17 24.44 35.21
CA GLY A 146 -4.84 24.39 36.64
C GLY A 146 -5.51 23.24 37.40
N ASN A 147 -6.08 22.26 36.69
CA ASN A 147 -6.77 21.10 37.26
C ASN A 147 -5.81 19.92 37.54
N ALA A 148 -4.57 19.99 37.06
CA ALA A 148 -3.50 19.03 37.34
C ALA A 148 -2.16 19.75 37.47
N LYS A 149 -1.20 19.13 38.16
CA LYS A 149 0.18 19.62 38.22
C LYS A 149 0.94 19.20 36.97
N TYR A 150 1.82 20.07 36.49
CA TYR A 150 2.75 19.72 35.43
C TYR A 150 3.82 18.74 35.93
N GLU A 151 3.86 17.55 35.35
CA GLU A 151 4.87 16.53 35.62
C GLU A 151 5.48 16.05 34.30
N TRP A 152 6.74 16.41 34.06
CA TRP A 152 7.44 16.07 32.81
C TRP A 152 7.45 14.56 32.53
N GLU A 153 7.65 13.74 33.57
CA GLU A 153 7.63 12.28 33.46
C GLU A 153 6.28 11.79 32.90
N LYS A 154 5.16 12.32 33.40
CA LYS A 154 3.82 11.97 32.93
C LYS A 154 3.57 12.40 31.49
N VAL A 155 4.00 13.60 31.13
CA VAL A 155 3.91 14.12 29.76
C VAL A 155 4.73 13.25 28.81
N ARG A 156 5.95 12.89 29.20
CA ARG A 156 6.84 12.00 28.44
C ARG A 156 6.24 10.60 28.28
N GLU A 157 5.68 10.01 29.34
CA GLU A 157 5.01 8.71 29.27
C GLU A 157 3.88 8.71 28.23
N ASN A 158 3.00 9.73 28.28
CA ASN A 158 1.91 9.86 27.33
C ASN A 158 2.42 10.10 25.89
N ALA A 159 3.47 10.90 25.72
CA ALA A 159 4.09 11.13 24.41
C ALA A 159 4.73 9.85 23.85
N LEU A 160 5.42 9.05 24.67
CA LEU A 160 5.98 7.75 24.28
C LEU A 160 4.89 6.74 23.94
N ALA A 161 3.77 6.74 24.67
CA ALA A 161 2.63 5.89 24.35
C ALA A 161 2.09 6.22 22.94
N LEU A 162 1.94 7.50 22.62
CA LEU A 162 1.54 7.94 21.28
C LEU A 162 2.56 7.53 20.20
N LEU A 163 3.86 7.76 20.44
CA LEU A 163 4.90 7.36 19.48
C LEU A 163 4.91 5.85 19.24
N ASN A 164 4.68 5.05 20.27
CA ASN A 164 4.58 3.60 20.14
C ASN A 164 3.33 3.18 19.37
N ALA A 165 2.16 3.81 19.61
CA ALA A 165 0.95 3.55 18.84
C ALA A 165 1.18 3.85 17.34
N VAL A 166 1.81 4.99 17.03
CA VAL A 166 2.19 5.36 15.65
C VAL A 166 3.15 4.34 15.05
N ARG A 167 4.17 3.90 15.78
CA ARG A 167 5.13 2.88 15.29
C ARG A 167 4.46 1.54 14.99
N ILE A 168 3.53 1.12 15.85
CA ILE A 168 2.75 -0.11 15.65
C ILE A 168 1.90 -0.02 14.38
N ASP A 169 1.23 1.11 14.15
CA ASP A 169 0.40 1.33 12.95
C ASP A 169 1.23 1.46 11.66
N VAL A 170 2.39 2.12 11.71
CA VAL A 170 3.34 2.17 10.58
C VAL A 170 3.88 0.78 10.25
N GLY A 171 4.10 -0.06 11.26
CA GLY A 171 4.35 -1.49 11.07
C GLY A 171 5.77 -1.89 10.63
N ILE A 172 6.74 -0.96 10.60
CA ILE A 172 8.15 -1.27 10.30
C ILE A 172 8.78 -2.08 11.44
N ASP A 173 8.63 -1.60 12.67
CA ASP A 173 9.02 -2.31 13.90
C ASP A 173 8.00 -1.98 14.99
N LYS A 174 7.36 -3.03 15.49
CA LYS A 174 6.26 -2.95 16.46
C LYS A 174 6.74 -3.08 17.91
N SER A 175 8.03 -3.36 18.12
CA SER A 175 8.61 -3.49 19.45
C SER A 175 8.54 -2.15 20.16
N PRO A 176 7.95 -2.02 21.36
CA PRO A 176 7.80 -0.73 22.02
C PRO A 176 9.16 -0.13 22.37
N ILE A 177 9.29 1.18 22.24
CA ILE A 177 10.42 1.95 22.76
C ILE A 177 10.10 2.46 24.16
N SER A 178 11.13 2.54 25.01
CA SER A 178 11.08 3.14 26.33
C SER A 178 12.13 4.25 26.44
N TYR A 179 11.85 5.25 27.27
CA TYR A 179 12.87 6.19 27.70
C TYR A 179 13.68 5.57 28.84
N ASN A 180 14.98 5.37 28.61
CA ASN A 180 15.90 4.78 29.60
C ASN A 180 16.92 5.82 30.11
N GLY A 181 16.60 7.11 30.02
CA GLY A 181 17.42 8.19 30.57
C GLY A 181 17.09 8.47 32.03
N ALA A 182 17.91 9.31 32.66
CA ALA A 182 17.89 9.53 34.12
C ALA A 182 17.12 10.78 34.59
N LEU A 183 16.50 11.54 33.68
CA LEU A 183 15.78 12.79 33.95
C LEU A 183 14.36 12.65 33.45
#